data_AF-A0A1Q9C4H2-F1
#
_entry.id   AF-A0A1Q9C4H2-F1
#
_cell.length_a   1.000
_cell.length_b   1.000
_cell.length_c   1.000
_cell.angle_alpha   90.00
_cell.angle_beta   90.00
_cell.angle_gamma   90.00
#
_symmetry.space_group_name_H-M   'P 1'
#
loop_
_entity.id
_entity.type
_entity.pdbx_description
1 polymer ?
#
loop_
_entity_poly.entity_id
_entity_poly.type
_entity_poly.pdbx_seq_one_letter_code
_entity_poly.pdbx_strand_id
1 'polypeptide(L)'
;MSKYCVPAWSREGLPCPHGEKVLLPLSTFTMPSSSTGLDWLAAAFCTLPFDWVLVVLLRGWLVRGLWELALGLLILVAYIVLVALQSGLLHEPRPAASCLCSCGMPSGHAVVCMSLMTFLWCELCSRKGPAPPQRCGFCALDFHLLADALVGVRHGFLGSLLFAA
;
A
#
# COMPACT_ATOMS: atom_id res chain seq x y z
N MET A 1 -9.89 5.33 -18.44
CA MET A 1 -10.56 5.18 -17.12
C MET A 1 -12.01 4.83 -17.36
N SER A 2 -12.55 3.86 -16.61
CA SER A 2 -13.94 3.43 -16.73
C SER A 2 -14.89 4.53 -16.25
N LYS A 3 -15.93 4.85 -17.04
CA LYS A 3 -16.93 5.89 -16.69
C LYS A 3 -17.70 5.56 -15.41
N TYR A 4 -17.75 4.28 -15.03
CA TYR A 4 -18.48 3.78 -13.87
C TYR A 4 -17.81 4.11 -12.53
N CYS A 5 -16.49 4.28 -12.52
CA CYS A 5 -15.74 4.54 -11.28
C CYS A 5 -15.53 6.03 -10.98
N VAL A 6 -15.96 6.92 -11.88
CA VAL A 6 -15.83 8.36 -11.71
C VAL A 6 -17.12 8.90 -11.05
N PRO A 7 -17.05 9.45 -9.84
CA PRO A 7 -18.24 9.95 -9.15
C PRO A 7 -18.88 11.13 -9.89
N ALA A 8 -20.18 11.35 -9.68
CA ALA A 8 -20.95 12.37 -10.40
C ALA A 8 -20.35 13.79 -10.23
N TRP A 9 -19.99 14.18 -9.00
CA TRP A 9 -19.36 15.47 -8.71
C TRP A 9 -18.08 15.70 -9.55
N SER A 10 -17.25 14.66 -9.72
CA SER A 10 -16.02 14.77 -10.51
C SER A 10 -16.31 14.87 -12.01
N ARG A 11 -17.38 14.23 -12.50
CA ARG A 11 -17.82 14.34 -13.90
C ARG A 11 -18.36 15.73 -14.23
N GLU A 12 -18.98 16.38 -13.25
CA GLU A 12 -19.51 17.75 -13.35
C GLU A 12 -18.45 18.82 -13.12
N GLY A 13 -17.21 18.44 -12.79
CA GLY A 13 -16.12 19.38 -12.48
C GLY A 13 -16.29 20.09 -11.13
N LEU A 14 -17.15 19.56 -10.26
CA LEU A 14 -17.34 20.08 -8.90
C LEU A 14 -16.19 19.61 -7.99
N PRO A 15 -15.85 20.38 -6.94
CA PRO A 15 -14.89 19.93 -5.94
C PRO A 15 -15.45 18.73 -5.15
N CYS A 16 -14.55 17.92 -4.59
CA CYS A 16 -14.96 16.79 -3.75
C CYS A 16 -15.64 17.31 -2.47
N PRO A 17 -16.86 16.85 -2.12
CA PRO A 17 -17.56 17.33 -0.93
C PRO A 17 -17.04 16.72 0.38
N HIS A 18 -16.26 15.64 0.31
CA HIS A 18 -15.83 14.86 1.47
C HIS A 18 -14.43 15.20 1.99
N GLY A 19 -13.68 16.04 1.28
CA GLY A 19 -12.31 16.35 1.66
C GLY A 19 -11.44 16.75 0.49
N GLU A 20 -10.14 16.57 0.68
CA GLU A 20 -9.12 16.87 -0.32
C GLU A 20 -8.37 15.60 -0.74
N LYS A 21 -7.90 15.60 -1.98
CA LYS A 21 -7.07 14.54 -2.52
C LYS A 21 -5.61 14.85 -2.21
N VAL A 22 -4.97 14.01 -1.42
CA VAL A 22 -3.53 14.12 -1.14
C VAL A 22 -2.76 13.21 -2.10
N LEU A 23 -1.78 13.79 -2.78
CA LEU A 23 -0.91 13.11 -3.73
C LEU A 23 0.42 12.79 -3.03
N LEU A 24 0.73 11.50 -2.92
CA LEU A 24 2.04 11.03 -2.50
C LEU A 24 2.72 10.26 -3.63
N PRO A 25 4.06 10.09 -3.57
CA PRO A 25 4.75 9.20 -4.46
C PRO A 25 4.14 7.79 -4.37
N LEU A 26 3.68 7.26 -5.52
CA LEU A 26 3.08 5.91 -5.64
C LEU A 26 1.72 5.70 -4.94
N SER A 27 1.19 6.68 -4.22
CA SER A 27 -0.07 6.55 -3.50
C SER A 27 -0.91 7.83 -3.55
N THR A 28 -2.22 7.67 -3.56
CA THR A 28 -3.16 8.79 -3.44
C THR A 28 -4.26 8.40 -2.48
N PHE A 29 -4.57 9.27 -1.52
CA PHE A 29 -5.64 9.05 -0.57
C PHE A 29 -6.52 10.31 -0.42
N THR A 30 -7.65 10.13 0.25
CA THR A 30 -8.58 11.22 0.58
C THR A 30 -8.34 11.62 2.02
N MET A 31 -8.11 12.90 2.28
CA MET A 31 -8.03 13.46 3.62
C MET A 31 -9.35 14.19 3.91
N PRO A 32 -10.06 13.90 5.01
CA PRO A 32 -11.31 14.57 5.34
C PRO A 32 -11.09 16.06 5.63
N SER A 33 -12.09 16.89 5.30
CA SER A 33 -12.01 18.35 5.51
C SER A 33 -11.78 18.74 6.98
N SER A 34 -12.27 17.94 7.92
CA SER A 34 -12.09 18.11 9.37
C SER A 34 -11.04 17.14 9.91
N SER A 35 -9.86 17.10 9.30
CA SER A 35 -8.80 16.18 9.72
C SER A 35 -8.26 16.51 11.12
N THR A 36 -8.09 15.47 11.93
CA THR A 36 -7.45 15.51 13.24
C THR A 36 -6.01 14.99 13.14
N GLY A 37 -5.19 15.20 14.17
CA GLY A 37 -3.84 14.67 14.20
C GLY A 37 -3.78 13.13 14.10
N LEU A 38 -4.83 12.43 14.55
CA LEU A 38 -4.93 10.97 14.42
C LEU A 38 -5.12 10.54 12.97
N ASP A 39 -5.84 11.31 12.16
CA ASP A 39 -6.03 11.01 10.74
C ASP A 39 -4.71 11.13 9.96
N TRP A 40 -3.90 12.13 10.28
CA TRP A 40 -2.54 12.28 9.72
C TRP A 40 -1.61 11.14 10.13
N LEU A 41 -1.69 10.71 11.39
CA LEU A 41 -0.92 9.57 11.87
C LEU A 41 -1.35 8.29 11.15
N ALA A 42 -2.65 8.05 11.02
CA ALA A 42 -3.19 6.90 10.30
C ALA A 42 -2.80 6.93 8.81
N ALA A 43 -2.85 8.10 8.18
CA ALA A 43 -2.41 8.30 6.80
C ALA A 43 -0.92 7.95 6.65
N ALA A 44 -0.06 8.45 7.56
CA ALA A 44 1.37 8.14 7.56
C ALA A 44 1.65 6.64 7.75
N PHE A 45 0.91 5.96 8.64
CA PHE A 45 1.03 4.50 8.78
C PHE A 45 0.61 3.75 7.51
N CYS A 46 -0.43 4.22 6.82
CA CYS A 46 -0.88 3.63 5.56
C CYS A 46 0.12 3.81 4.41
N THR A 47 1.05 4.77 4.51
CA THR A 47 2.02 5.07 3.44
C THR A 47 3.35 4.34 3.62
N LEU A 48 3.64 3.83 4.81
CA LEU A 48 4.88 3.09 5.11
C LEU A 48 5.21 1.97 4.11
N PRO A 49 4.25 1.16 3.60
CA PRO A 49 4.56 0.15 2.60
C PRO A 49 5.16 0.74 1.31
N PHE A 50 4.71 1.92 0.89
CA PHE A 50 5.23 2.59 -0.31
C PHE A 50 6.59 3.21 -0.07
N ASP A 51 6.79 3.80 1.11
CA ASP A 51 8.10 4.32 1.53
C ASP A 51 9.14 3.19 1.55
N TRP A 52 8.76 2.02 2.07
CA TRP A 52 9.61 0.83 2.07
C TRP A 52 9.94 0.35 0.64
N VAL A 53 8.96 0.34 -0.26
CA VAL A 53 9.21 0.03 -1.68
C VAL A 53 10.19 1.02 -2.31
N LEU A 54 10.05 2.32 -2.04
CA LEU A 54 10.99 3.34 -2.54
C LEU A 54 12.41 3.12 -2.01
N VAL A 55 12.55 2.80 -0.73
CA VAL A 55 13.86 2.49 -0.11
C VAL A 55 14.49 1.26 -0.74
N VAL A 56 13.72 0.19 -0.95
CA VAL A 56 14.22 -1.03 -1.62
C VAL A 56 14.64 -0.75 -3.05
N LEU A 57 13.85 -0.01 -3.82
CA LEU A 57 14.18 0.34 -5.21
C LEU A 57 15.45 1.21 -5.27
N LEU A 58 15.56 2.21 -4.39
CA LEU A 58 16.75 3.05 -4.28
C LEU A 58 17.98 2.20 -3.92
N ARG A 59 17.86 1.33 -2.94
CA ARG A 59 18.94 0.41 -2.55
C ARG A 59 19.30 -0.56 -3.69
N GLY A 60 18.31 -1.08 -4.40
CA GLY A 60 18.52 -1.95 -5.57
C GLY A 60 19.29 -1.23 -6.68
N TRP A 61 19.03 0.06 -6.89
CA TRP A 61 19.76 0.87 -7.84
C TRP A 61 21.23 1.10 -7.44
N LEU A 62 21.49 1.27 -6.14
CA LEU A 62 22.83 1.52 -5.60
C LEU A 62 23.67 0.25 -5.44
N VAL A 63 23.09 -0.82 -4.89
CA VAL A 63 23.79 -2.06 -4.50
C VAL A 63 23.70 -3.14 -5.58
N ARG A 64 22.73 -3.04 -6.50
CA ARG A 64 22.49 -4.00 -7.61
C ARG A 64 22.32 -5.45 -7.13
N GLY A 65 21.68 -5.66 -5.98
CA GLY A 65 21.38 -6.98 -5.47
C GLY A 65 20.23 -7.66 -6.22
N LEU A 66 20.29 -9.00 -6.32
CA LEU A 66 19.24 -9.80 -6.93
C LEU A 66 17.93 -9.80 -6.11
N TRP A 67 18.04 -9.61 -4.79
CA TRP A 67 16.90 -9.60 -3.88
C TRP A 67 16.01 -8.38 -4.11
N GLU A 68 16.62 -7.20 -4.21
CA GLU A 68 15.95 -5.94 -4.50
C GLU A 68 15.31 -5.97 -5.89
N LEU A 69 16.00 -6.58 -6.87
CA LEU A 69 15.47 -6.76 -8.22
C LEU A 69 14.25 -7.69 -8.24
N ALA A 70 14.30 -8.84 -7.55
CA ALA A 70 13.21 -9.79 -7.49
C ALA A 70 11.95 -9.17 -6.85
N LEU A 71 12.13 -8.44 -5.76
CA LEU A 71 11.05 -7.71 -5.09
C LEU A 71 10.47 -6.60 -5.96
N GLY A 72 11.32 -5.80 -6.61
CA GLY A 72 10.88 -4.77 -7.55
C GLY A 72 10.07 -5.35 -8.72
N LEU A 73 10.51 -6.49 -9.28
CA LEU A 73 9.77 -7.22 -10.31
C LEU A 73 8.42 -7.73 -9.81
N LEU A 74 8.36 -8.28 -8.60
CA LEU A 74 7.10 -8.74 -8.00
C LEU A 74 6.08 -7.60 -7.88
N ILE A 75 6.50 -6.46 -7.35
CA ILE A 75 5.63 -5.28 -7.19
C ILE A 75 5.19 -4.75 -8.56
N LEU A 76 6.10 -4.69 -9.52
CA LEU A 76 5.79 -4.26 -10.88
C LEU A 76 4.73 -5.17 -11.53
N VAL A 77 4.91 -6.48 -11.46
CA VAL A 77 3.94 -7.47 -11.98
C VAL A 77 2.61 -7.33 -11.27
N ALA A 78 2.61 -7.21 -9.94
CA ALA A 78 1.39 -7.03 -9.14
C ALA A 78 0.63 -5.74 -9.54
N TYR A 79 1.35 -4.65 -9.80
CA TYR A 79 0.77 -3.39 -10.26
C TYR A 79 0.20 -3.48 -11.68
N ILE A 80 0.90 -4.16 -12.61
CA ILE A 80 0.41 -4.39 -13.97
C ILE A 80 -0.90 -5.20 -13.92
N VAL A 81 -0.94 -6.27 -13.12
CA VAL A 81 -2.14 -7.09 -12.92
C VAL A 81 -3.27 -6.25 -12.33
N LEU A 82 -2.99 -5.44 -11.31
CA LEU A 82 -3.95 -4.52 -10.71
C LEU A 82 -4.57 -3.59 -11.77
N VAL A 83 -3.75 -2.91 -12.56
CA VAL A 83 -4.22 -1.97 -13.60
C VAL A 83 -5.02 -2.70 -14.67
N ALA A 84 -4.59 -3.90 -15.08
CA ALA A 84 -5.34 -4.72 -16.03
C ALA A 84 -6.73 -5.11 -15.48
N LEU A 85 -6.80 -5.52 -14.22
CA LEU A 85 -8.06 -5.87 -13.56
C LEU A 85 -9.01 -4.66 -13.44
N GLN A 86 -8.50 -3.51 -13.03
CA GLN A 86 -9.29 -2.28 -12.88
C GLN A 86 -9.75 -1.68 -14.21
N SER A 87 -8.98 -1.90 -15.29
CA SER A 87 -9.35 -1.41 -16.61
C SER A 87 -10.34 -2.33 -17.33
N GLY A 88 -10.19 -3.65 -17.18
CA GLY A 88 -10.99 -4.61 -17.95
C GLY A 88 -12.15 -5.26 -17.19
N LEU A 89 -11.87 -5.85 -16.03
CA LEU A 89 -12.72 -6.90 -15.45
C LEU A 89 -13.54 -6.41 -14.25
N LEU A 90 -12.99 -5.53 -13.43
CA LEU A 90 -13.59 -5.11 -12.17
C LEU A 90 -13.78 -3.59 -12.19
N HIS A 91 -15.04 -3.16 -12.25
CA HIS A 91 -15.41 -1.74 -12.23
C HIS A 91 -16.21 -1.38 -10.99
N GLU A 92 -15.75 -1.85 -9.83
CA GLU A 92 -16.42 -1.54 -8.57
C GLU A 92 -16.15 -0.06 -8.20
N PRO A 93 -17.18 0.78 -8.05
CA PRO A 93 -17.01 2.16 -7.62
C PRO A 93 -16.47 2.21 -6.18
N ARG A 94 -15.75 3.28 -5.85
CA ARG A 94 -15.33 3.55 -4.47
C ARG A 94 -16.54 3.96 -3.60
N PRO A 95 -16.45 3.83 -2.26
CA PRO A 95 -17.46 4.37 -1.37
C PRO A 95 -17.65 5.87 -1.63
N ALA A 96 -18.88 6.36 -1.46
CA ALA A 96 -19.25 7.74 -1.79
C ALA A 96 -18.36 8.80 -1.12
N ALA A 97 -17.84 8.50 0.06
CA ALA A 97 -16.96 9.37 0.84
C ALA A 97 -15.54 9.55 0.26
N SER A 98 -15.15 8.83 -0.79
CA SER A 98 -13.82 8.90 -1.40
C SER A 98 -13.71 10.02 -2.45
N CYS A 99 -12.67 10.84 -2.37
CA CYS A 99 -12.31 11.84 -3.38
C CYS A 99 -11.48 11.27 -4.55
N LEU A 100 -11.25 9.95 -4.59
CA LEU A 100 -10.50 9.30 -5.65
C LEU A 100 -11.40 8.92 -6.84
N CYS A 101 -10.97 9.26 -8.06
CA CYS A 101 -11.69 8.96 -9.31
C CYS A 101 -11.28 7.61 -9.95
N SER A 102 -10.63 6.73 -9.19
CA SER A 102 -10.25 5.38 -9.62
C SER A 102 -11.22 4.34 -9.06
N CYS A 103 -11.27 3.17 -9.69
CA CYS A 103 -12.06 2.05 -9.16
C CYS A 103 -11.55 1.60 -7.78
N GLY A 104 -12.46 1.08 -6.96
CA GLY A 104 -12.20 0.66 -5.59
C GLY A 104 -11.55 -0.73 -5.50
N MET A 105 -11.94 -1.64 -6.40
CA MET A 105 -11.44 -3.01 -6.43
C MET A 105 -10.67 -3.33 -7.72
N PRO A 106 -9.53 -4.05 -7.63
CA PRO A 106 -8.81 -4.38 -6.39
C PRO A 106 -8.19 -3.12 -5.75
N SER A 107 -7.94 -3.14 -4.44
CA SER A 107 -7.24 -2.04 -3.76
C SER A 107 -5.74 -2.13 -4.04
N GLY A 108 -5.15 -1.08 -4.60
CA GLY A 108 -3.71 -1.04 -4.87
C GLY A 108 -2.84 -1.15 -3.61
N HIS A 109 -3.27 -0.55 -2.50
CA HIS A 109 -2.57 -0.68 -1.22
C HIS A 109 -2.57 -2.13 -0.73
N ALA A 110 -3.73 -2.78 -0.80
CA ALA A 110 -3.85 -4.18 -0.39
C ALA A 110 -2.97 -5.09 -1.26
N VAL A 111 -2.95 -4.89 -2.58
CA VAL A 111 -2.10 -5.66 -3.50
C VAL A 111 -0.62 -5.50 -3.15
N VAL A 112 -0.15 -4.28 -2.94
CA VAL A 112 1.25 -4.04 -2.56
C VAL A 112 1.57 -4.71 -1.22
N CYS A 113 0.76 -4.49 -0.17
CA CYS A 113 0.97 -5.12 1.13
C CYS A 113 0.99 -6.65 1.06
N MET A 114 0.09 -7.25 0.30
CA MET A 114 0.04 -8.71 0.12
C MET A 114 1.26 -9.23 -0.65
N SER A 115 1.72 -8.53 -1.69
CA SER A 115 2.96 -8.87 -2.41
C SER A 115 4.18 -8.79 -1.50
N LEU A 116 4.29 -7.73 -0.70
CA LEU A 116 5.36 -7.56 0.27
C LEU A 116 5.36 -8.69 1.30
N MET A 117 4.20 -8.94 1.92
CA MET A 117 4.06 -10.00 2.91
C MET A 117 4.41 -11.37 2.34
N THR A 118 3.91 -11.68 1.14
CA THR A 118 4.19 -12.95 0.45
C THR A 118 5.68 -13.11 0.19
N PHE A 119 6.35 -12.05 -0.28
CA PHE A 119 7.78 -12.08 -0.54
C PHE A 119 8.59 -12.32 0.73
N LEU A 120 8.30 -11.58 1.80
CA LEU A 120 8.97 -11.74 3.10
C LEU A 120 8.71 -13.14 3.68
N TRP A 121 7.50 -13.67 3.51
CA TRP A 121 7.15 -15.03 3.93
C TRP A 121 7.97 -16.09 3.17
N CYS A 122 8.05 -15.98 1.84
CA CYS A 122 8.88 -16.88 1.02
C CYS A 122 10.36 -16.82 1.42
N GLU A 123 10.89 -15.63 1.70
CA GLU A 123 12.26 -15.44 2.20
C GLU A 123 12.48 -16.11 3.55
N LEU A 124 11.54 -15.97 4.49
CA LEU A 124 11.61 -16.63 5.79
C LEU A 124 11.58 -18.16 5.66
N CYS A 125 10.67 -18.70 4.85
CA CYS A 125 10.56 -20.14 4.62
C CYS A 125 11.77 -20.73 3.87
N SER A 126 12.47 -19.94 3.06
CA SER A 126 13.61 -20.40 2.25
C SER A 126 14.93 -20.45 3.03
N ARG A 127 14.99 -19.92 4.25
CA ARG A 127 16.20 -19.96 5.10
C ARG A 127 16.45 -21.38 5.62
N LYS A 128 17.46 -22.05 5.05
CA LYS A 128 17.97 -23.33 5.54
C LYS A 128 19.06 -23.08 6.60
N GLY A 129 18.68 -23.12 7.88
CA GLY A 129 19.61 -23.09 9.01
C GLY A 129 19.49 -21.86 9.93
N PRO A 130 20.09 -21.91 11.14
CA PRO A 130 20.11 -20.76 12.04
C PRO A 130 20.88 -19.61 11.40
N ALA A 131 20.25 -18.44 11.33
CA ALA A 131 20.88 -17.27 10.73
C ALA A 131 22.20 -16.95 11.46
N PRO A 132 23.32 -16.71 10.75
CA PRO A 132 24.50 -16.16 11.39
C PRO A 132 24.11 -14.81 12.04
N PRO A 133 24.70 -14.45 13.20
CA PRO A 133 24.39 -13.19 13.86
C PRO A 133 24.63 -12.04 12.88
N GLN A 134 23.55 -11.42 12.42
CA GLN A 134 23.58 -10.40 11.37
C GLN A 134 24.26 -9.14 11.94
N ARG A 135 25.45 -8.82 11.44
CA ARG A 135 26.20 -7.60 11.80
C ARG A 135 25.67 -6.31 11.16
N CYS A 136 24.52 -6.34 10.49
CA CYS A 136 23.93 -5.16 9.86
C CYS A 136 22.71 -4.70 10.66
N GLY A 137 22.90 -3.72 11.53
CA GLY A 137 21.85 -3.16 12.40
C GLY A 137 20.64 -2.59 11.64
N PHE A 138 20.78 -2.32 10.34
CA PHE A 138 19.69 -1.84 9.48
C PHE A 138 18.71 -2.96 9.05
N CYS A 139 19.16 -4.22 8.93
CA CYS A 139 18.29 -5.32 8.50
C CYS A 139 17.44 -5.88 9.65
N ALA A 140 17.88 -5.71 10.90
CA ALA A 140 17.17 -6.19 12.08
C ALA A 140 16.05 -5.23 12.54
N LEU A 141 16.20 -3.93 12.27
CA LEU A 141 15.21 -2.92 12.66
C LEU A 141 13.91 -3.05 11.84
N ASP A 142 14.01 -3.31 10.54
CA ASP A 142 12.85 -3.36 9.64
C ASP A 142 11.94 -4.57 9.90
N PHE A 143 12.50 -5.75 10.17
CA PHE A 143 11.69 -6.95 10.41
C PHE A 143 11.03 -6.95 11.79
N HIS A 144 11.69 -6.43 12.83
CA HIS A 144 11.08 -6.31 14.14
C HIS A 144 9.98 -5.26 14.16
N LEU A 145 10.19 -4.08 13.56
CA LEU A 145 9.15 -3.05 13.53
C LEU A 145 7.92 -3.50 12.72
N LEU A 146 8.13 -4.23 11.61
CA LEU A 146 7.03 -4.78 10.81
C LEU A 146 6.34 -5.96 11.52
N ALA A 147 7.09 -6.86 12.15
CA ALA A 147 6.52 -7.97 12.91
C ALA A 147 5.75 -7.48 14.15
N ASP A 148 6.27 -6.47 14.85
CA ASP A 148 5.61 -5.86 16.01
C ASP A 148 4.39 -5.05 15.58
N ALA A 149 4.44 -4.37 14.42
CA ALA A 149 3.27 -3.74 13.81
C ALA A 149 2.20 -4.78 13.43
N LEU A 150 2.59 -5.93 12.88
CA LEU A 150 1.65 -7.00 12.49
C LEU A 150 1.06 -7.74 13.70
N VAL A 151 1.84 -7.93 14.77
CA VAL A 151 1.34 -8.47 16.05
C VAL A 151 0.40 -7.47 16.73
N GLY A 152 0.67 -6.17 16.65
CA GLY A 152 -0.24 -5.11 17.08
C GLY A 152 -1.53 -5.04 16.25
N VAL A 153 -1.46 -5.30 14.94
CA VAL A 153 -2.63 -5.33 14.04
C VAL A 153 -3.56 -6.51 14.33
N ARG A 154 -3.10 -7.59 14.96
CA ARG A 154 -3.99 -8.70 15.39
C ARG A 154 -5.03 -8.26 16.43
N HIS A 155 -4.82 -7.12 17.11
CA HIS A 155 -5.83 -6.47 17.96
C HIS A 155 -6.56 -5.29 17.28
N GLY A 156 -6.05 -4.76 16.16
CA GLY A 156 -6.66 -3.67 15.40
C GLY A 156 -7.52 -4.09 14.20
N PHE A 157 -7.37 -5.33 13.70
CA PHE A 157 -8.06 -5.79 12.48
C PHE A 157 -9.59 -5.96 12.63
N LEU A 158 -10.12 -5.95 13.86
CA LEU A 158 -11.56 -5.82 14.09
C LEU A 158 -12.06 -4.37 13.91
N GLY A 159 -11.19 -3.36 13.98
CA GLY A 159 -11.55 -1.94 13.83
C GLY A 159 -11.49 -1.41 12.39
N SER A 160 -10.62 -1.96 11.55
CA SER A 160 -10.43 -1.44 10.18
C SER A 160 -11.50 -1.89 9.17
N LEU A 161 -12.28 -2.93 9.49
CA LEU A 161 -13.51 -3.27 8.75
C LEU A 161 -14.66 -2.28 9.01
N LEU A 162 -14.55 -1.45 10.06
CA LEU A 162 -15.53 -0.39 10.39
C LEU A 162 -15.21 0.97 9.75
N PHE A 163 -14.01 1.16 9.18
CA PHE A 163 -13.62 2.39 8.46
C PHE A 163 -13.56 2.23 6.93
N ALA A 164 -13.92 1.04 6.43
CA ALA A 164 -14.10 0.78 4.99
C ALA A 164 -15.56 0.86 4.54
N ALA A 165 -16.46 1.38 5.38
CA ALA A 165 -17.87 1.66 5.08
C ALA A 165 -18.14 3.17 5.09
#